data_AF-A0AA39I7R9-F1
#
_entry.id   AF-A0AA39I7R9-F1
#
_cell.length_a   1.000
_cell.length_b   1.000
_cell.length_c   1.000
_cell.angle_alpha   90.00
_cell.angle_beta   90.00
_cell.angle_gamma   90.00
#
_symmetry.space_group_name_H-M   'P 1'
#
loop_
_entity.id
_entity.type
_entity.pdbx_description
1 polymer ?
#
loop_
_entity_poly.entity_id
_entity_poly.type
_entity_poly.pdbx_seq_one_letter_code
_entity_poly.pdbx_strand_id
1 'polypeptide(L)'
;MEGIVPLFLMSDDSNAFVNAYKEAFGGASSGTQHILCSWHVKRSWNRRLDVDVKDPEKREIMKQYLNKIPREKNQTKLDELISDMLTFLWNNDLQNYATYLATNYLSDERVKKWAAPYREGTVVNCNMGLERFHLLLKDDYLRFRQNKRLDELADLLIKYSTDSARKDKHMLRGSTTGRYRLQVSHANQKSAEKKLHEGGRVEKQTNGSFTVFSSATSIGRNVTFFELCTCAEQNRCRLCRACHHNMSCDCSNVKAGVPCIHIHMTAIQHPYLLNSTGAQEDAQQPTAVPARTRSQEVEETADSECLTQKHGVNFEENLLKQLADAKEVLLTDFPRNCAAEEKSRRDHPE
;
A
#
# COMPACT_ATOMS: atom_id res chain seq x y z
N MET A 1 25.22 -1.41 18.16
CA MET A 1 24.45 -0.23 17.71
C MET A 1 23.08 -0.73 17.35
N GLU A 2 22.07 -0.45 18.18
CA GLU A 2 20.67 -0.56 17.73
C GLU A 2 20.45 0.60 16.75
N GLY A 3 20.85 0.38 15.49
CA GLY A 3 20.68 1.34 14.41
C GLY A 3 19.20 1.43 14.01
N ILE A 4 18.83 2.53 13.37
CA ILE A 4 17.50 2.66 12.75
C ILE A 4 17.39 1.56 11.69
N VAL A 5 16.46 0.63 11.88
CA VAL A 5 16.11 -0.39 10.89
C VAL A 5 14.75 -0.05 10.29
N PRO A 6 14.70 0.45 9.04
CA PRO A 6 13.43 0.71 8.36
C PRO A 6 12.59 -0.56 8.23
N LEU A 7 11.29 -0.46 8.57
CA LEU A 7 10.35 -1.56 8.35
C LEU A 7 10.10 -1.80 6.85
N PHE A 8 10.13 -0.74 6.05
CA PHE A 8 9.89 -0.76 4.61
C PHE A 8 10.97 0.00 3.85
N LEU A 9 11.41 -0.57 2.73
CA LEU A 9 12.23 0.11 1.73
C LEU A 9 11.40 0.27 0.45
N MET A 10 11.14 1.50 0.01
CA MET A 10 10.58 1.75 -1.31
C MET A 10 11.66 2.24 -2.28
N SER A 11 11.81 1.57 -3.41
CA SER A 11 12.71 2.02 -4.48
C SER A 11 12.01 2.05 -5.84
N ASP A 12 12.70 2.60 -6.83
CA ASP A 12 12.38 2.28 -8.22
C ASP A 12 12.80 0.84 -8.55
N ASP A 13 12.70 0.50 -9.84
CA ASP A 13 13.11 -0.80 -10.35
C ASP A 13 14.61 -0.82 -10.74
N SER A 14 15.48 -0.57 -9.77
CA SER A 14 16.94 -0.64 -9.93
C SER A 14 17.60 -1.38 -8.77
N ASN A 15 18.51 -2.29 -9.11
CA ASN A 15 19.29 -3.05 -8.13
C ASN A 15 20.26 -2.16 -7.32
N ALA A 16 20.62 -0.97 -7.85
CA ALA A 16 21.55 -0.07 -7.17
C ALA A 16 21.06 0.32 -5.77
N PHE A 17 19.77 0.63 -5.61
CA PHE A 17 19.19 1.04 -4.32
C PHE A 17 19.16 -0.11 -3.33
N VAL A 18 18.80 -1.31 -3.78
CA VAL A 18 18.74 -2.49 -2.90
C VAL A 18 20.13 -2.89 -2.45
N ASN A 19 21.13 -2.83 -3.33
CA ASN A 19 22.50 -3.16 -2.99
C ASN A 19 23.08 -2.15 -1.98
N ALA A 20 22.90 -0.85 -2.24
CA ALA A 20 23.31 0.21 -1.31
C ALA A 20 22.61 0.07 0.05
N TYR A 21 21.32 -0.27 0.07
CA TYR A 21 20.59 -0.52 1.31
C TYR A 21 21.17 -1.70 2.09
N LYS A 22 21.43 -2.83 1.42
CA LYS A 22 22.02 -4.01 2.06
C LYS A 22 23.37 -3.70 2.68
N GLU A 23 24.20 -2.91 2.01
CA GLU A 23 25.50 -2.48 2.50
C GLU A 23 25.38 -1.57 3.72
N ALA A 24 24.47 -0.59 3.69
CA ALA A 24 24.31 0.38 4.77
C ALA A 24 23.58 -0.17 6.02
N PHE A 25 22.62 -1.08 5.83
CA PHE A 25 21.71 -1.56 6.88
C PHE A 25 21.86 -3.06 7.20
N GLY A 26 22.96 -3.69 6.78
CA GLY A 26 23.29 -5.07 7.20
C GLY A 26 22.50 -6.19 6.51
N GLY A 27 22.01 -5.95 5.29
CA GLY A 27 21.41 -6.98 4.44
C GLY A 27 19.98 -7.41 4.80
N ALA A 28 19.60 -8.62 4.35
CA ALA A 28 18.27 -9.22 4.51
C ALA A 28 17.91 -9.55 5.97
N SER A 29 18.88 -9.47 6.88
CA SER A 29 18.75 -9.71 8.33
C SER A 29 17.96 -8.62 9.06
N SER A 30 17.63 -7.52 8.37
CA SER A 30 16.92 -6.36 8.91
C SER A 30 15.41 -6.55 9.05
N GLY A 31 14.82 -7.61 8.48
CA GLY A 31 13.36 -7.77 8.43
C GLY A 31 12.65 -6.70 7.59
N THR A 32 13.40 -5.85 6.87
CA THR A 32 12.87 -4.81 6.01
C THR A 32 12.18 -5.41 4.80
N GLN A 33 10.91 -5.06 4.60
CA GLN A 33 10.19 -5.44 3.39
C GLN A 33 10.53 -4.48 2.24
N HIS A 34 11.02 -5.02 1.13
CA HIS A 34 11.30 -4.25 -0.09
C HIS A 34 10.05 -4.13 -0.97
N ILE A 35 9.68 -2.90 -1.30
CA ILE A 35 8.51 -2.55 -2.07
C ILE A 35 8.93 -1.73 -3.29
N LEU A 36 8.38 -2.03 -4.45
CA LEU A 36 8.59 -1.25 -5.66
C LEU A 36 7.61 -0.09 -5.74
N CYS A 37 8.08 1.04 -6.27
CA CYS A 37 7.20 2.15 -6.60
C CYS A 37 6.21 1.75 -7.71
N SER A 38 4.91 1.78 -7.42
CA SER A 38 3.84 1.41 -8.36
C SER A 38 3.88 2.20 -9.67
N TRP A 39 4.27 3.49 -9.62
CA TRP A 39 4.44 4.31 -10.82
C TRP A 39 5.58 3.81 -11.71
N HIS A 40 6.73 3.47 -11.13
CA HIS A 40 7.88 2.97 -11.89
C HIS A 40 7.59 1.62 -12.53
N VAL A 41 6.94 0.71 -11.80
CA VAL A 41 6.48 -0.58 -12.35
C VAL A 41 5.55 -0.35 -13.54
N LYS A 42 4.52 0.49 -13.37
CA LYS A 42 3.58 0.82 -14.44
C LYS A 42 4.28 1.49 -15.63
N ARG A 43 5.25 2.38 -15.38
CA ARG A 43 6.02 3.05 -16.44
C ARG A 43 6.84 2.06 -17.24
N SER A 44 7.53 1.12 -16.58
CA SER A 44 8.29 0.06 -17.25
C SER A 44 7.39 -0.82 -18.12
N TRP A 45 6.24 -1.25 -17.58
CA TRP A 45 5.25 -2.01 -18.33
C TRP A 45 4.77 -1.26 -19.58
N ASN A 46 4.32 -0.01 -19.44
CA ASN A 46 3.83 0.78 -20.58
C ASN A 46 4.93 1.05 -21.62
N ARG A 47 6.16 1.35 -21.18
CA ARG A 47 7.28 1.56 -22.11
C ARG A 47 7.56 0.32 -22.94
N ARG A 48 7.50 -0.87 -22.32
CA ARG A 48 7.69 -2.12 -23.05
C ARG A 48 6.48 -2.47 -23.92
N LEU A 49 5.27 -2.19 -23.45
CA LEU A 49 4.04 -2.35 -24.21
C LEU A 49 4.07 -1.55 -25.52
N ASP A 50 4.54 -0.30 -25.49
CA ASP A 50 4.66 0.54 -26.69
C ASP A 50 5.69 0.00 -27.72
N VAL A 51 6.69 -0.74 -27.23
CA VAL A 51 7.69 -1.38 -28.07
C VAL A 51 7.16 -2.69 -28.66
N ASP A 52 6.58 -3.56 -27.84
CA ASP A 52 6.24 -4.93 -28.23
C ASP A 52 4.85 -5.07 -28.87
N VAL A 53 3.91 -4.16 -28.57
CA VAL A 53 2.51 -4.24 -29.04
C VAL A 53 2.20 -3.08 -29.97
N LYS A 54 2.29 -3.31 -31.28
CA LYS A 54 2.05 -2.27 -32.31
C LYS A 54 0.58 -1.99 -32.58
N ASP A 55 -0.26 -3.00 -32.40
CA ASP A 55 -1.71 -2.89 -32.53
C ASP A 55 -2.30 -1.96 -31.45
N PRO A 56 -2.97 -0.86 -31.83
CA PRO A 56 -3.52 0.10 -30.88
C PRO A 56 -4.69 -0.43 -30.06
N GLU A 57 -5.53 -1.31 -30.61
CA GLU A 57 -6.69 -1.88 -29.89
C GLU A 57 -6.20 -2.86 -28.81
N LYS A 58 -5.30 -3.78 -29.18
CA LYS A 58 -4.67 -4.69 -28.22
C LYS A 58 -3.93 -3.92 -27.14
N ARG A 59 -3.24 -2.82 -27.50
CA ARG A 59 -2.56 -1.96 -26.53
C ARG A 59 -3.53 -1.33 -25.55
N GLU A 60 -4.69 -0.87 -25.99
CA GLU A 60 -5.69 -0.27 -25.11
C GLU A 60 -6.28 -1.30 -24.15
N ILE A 61 -6.60 -2.50 -24.63
CA ILE A 61 -7.03 -3.63 -23.79
C ILE A 61 -5.95 -3.92 -22.73
N MET A 62 -4.69 -4.00 -23.13
CA MET A 62 -3.58 -4.21 -22.20
C MET A 62 -3.45 -3.10 -21.16
N LYS A 63 -3.61 -1.84 -21.55
CA LYS A 63 -3.61 -0.72 -20.59
C LYS A 63 -4.70 -0.89 -19.53
N GLN A 64 -5.86 -1.46 -19.86
CA GLN A 64 -6.89 -1.75 -18.87
C GLN A 64 -6.41 -2.78 -17.83
N TYR A 65 -5.76 -3.87 -18.25
CA TYR A 65 -5.14 -4.83 -17.33
C TYR A 65 -4.06 -4.17 -16.46
N LEU A 66 -3.13 -3.43 -17.06
CA LEU A 66 -2.04 -2.75 -16.35
C LEU A 66 -2.51 -1.66 -15.38
N ASN A 67 -3.74 -1.16 -15.55
CA ASN A 67 -4.39 -0.22 -14.62
C ASN A 67 -5.09 -0.93 -13.45
N LYS A 68 -5.67 -2.11 -13.69
CA LYS A 68 -6.45 -2.88 -12.71
C LYS A 68 -5.54 -3.70 -11.80
N ILE A 69 -4.63 -4.49 -12.37
CA ILE A 69 -3.81 -5.48 -11.66
C ILE A 69 -3.05 -4.89 -10.45
N PRO A 70 -2.31 -3.76 -10.55
CA PRO A 70 -1.58 -3.22 -9.40
C PRO A 70 -2.45 -2.71 -8.25
N ARG A 71 -3.76 -2.58 -8.45
CA ARG A 71 -4.71 -2.02 -7.48
C ARG A 71 -5.61 -3.07 -6.85
N GLU A 72 -5.61 -4.30 -7.36
CA GLU A 72 -6.44 -5.37 -6.83
C GLU A 72 -5.91 -5.81 -5.47
N LYS A 73 -6.78 -5.82 -4.46
CA LYS A 73 -6.42 -6.10 -3.06
C LYS A 73 -6.68 -7.55 -2.68
N ASN A 74 -7.57 -8.23 -3.40
CA ASN A 74 -7.84 -9.64 -3.18
C ASN A 74 -6.82 -10.48 -3.95
N GLN A 75 -6.13 -11.39 -3.25
CA GLN A 75 -5.08 -12.23 -3.84
C GLN A 75 -5.63 -13.18 -4.92
N THR A 76 -6.71 -13.91 -4.64
CA THR A 76 -7.33 -14.82 -5.62
C THR A 76 -7.71 -14.09 -6.91
N LYS A 77 -8.32 -12.92 -6.77
CA LYS A 77 -8.71 -12.10 -7.92
C LYS A 77 -7.52 -11.49 -8.66
N LEU A 78 -6.44 -11.19 -7.95
CA LEU A 78 -5.18 -10.77 -8.58
C LEU A 78 -4.64 -11.89 -9.48
N ASP A 79 -4.62 -13.12 -8.97
CA ASP A 79 -4.11 -14.29 -9.69
C ASP A 79 -4.99 -14.59 -10.92
N GLU A 80 -6.31 -14.50 -10.79
CA GLU A 80 -7.26 -14.58 -11.92
C GLU A 80 -6.96 -13.51 -12.99
N LEU A 81 -6.81 -12.24 -12.59
CA LEU A 81 -6.53 -11.14 -13.52
C LEU A 81 -5.18 -11.30 -14.24
N ILE A 82 -4.17 -11.83 -13.54
CA ILE A 82 -2.86 -12.13 -14.15
C ILE A 82 -3.04 -13.26 -15.16
N SER A 83 -3.73 -14.34 -14.79
CA SER A 83 -3.98 -15.48 -15.68
C SER A 83 -4.74 -15.07 -16.95
N ASP A 84 -5.80 -14.28 -16.81
CA ASP A 84 -6.58 -13.75 -17.93
C ASP A 84 -5.73 -12.87 -18.85
N MET A 85 -4.89 -12.00 -18.26
CA MET A 85 -3.98 -11.14 -19.02
C MET A 85 -2.96 -11.96 -19.80
N LEU A 86 -2.38 -13.00 -19.20
CA LEU A 86 -1.45 -13.88 -19.89
C LEU A 86 -2.17 -14.65 -21.00
N THR A 87 -3.33 -15.25 -20.72
CA THR A 87 -4.12 -15.94 -21.75
C THR A 87 -4.45 -15.03 -22.94
N PHE A 88 -4.84 -13.78 -22.69
CA PHE A 88 -5.05 -12.79 -23.74
C PHE A 88 -3.78 -12.56 -24.58
N LEU A 89 -2.62 -12.38 -23.96
CA LEU A 89 -1.36 -12.14 -24.66
C LEU A 89 -0.93 -13.32 -25.54
N TRP A 90 -1.10 -14.55 -25.07
CA TRP A 90 -0.72 -15.75 -25.83
C TRP A 90 -1.67 -15.99 -27.00
N ASN A 91 -2.98 -15.75 -26.81
CA ASN A 91 -3.98 -15.91 -27.87
C ASN A 91 -3.93 -14.83 -28.95
N ASN A 92 -3.18 -13.74 -28.74
CA ASN A 92 -3.11 -12.58 -29.64
C ASN A 92 -1.74 -12.36 -30.27
N ASP A 93 -0.85 -13.37 -30.22
CA ASP A 93 0.52 -13.33 -30.73
C ASP A 93 1.39 -12.23 -30.11
N LEU A 94 1.22 -12.00 -28.80
CA LEU A 94 1.99 -11.02 -28.02
C LEU A 94 2.96 -11.70 -27.05
N GLN A 95 3.55 -12.83 -27.47
CA GLN A 95 4.41 -13.68 -26.63
C GLN A 95 5.63 -12.91 -26.10
N ASN A 96 6.22 -12.00 -26.88
CA ASN A 96 7.37 -11.20 -26.43
C ASN A 96 7.06 -10.36 -25.18
N TYR A 97 5.89 -9.72 -25.15
CA TYR A 97 5.46 -8.90 -24.02
C TYR A 97 5.06 -9.78 -22.82
N ALA A 98 4.42 -10.90 -23.11
CA ALA A 98 4.10 -11.95 -22.15
C ALA A 98 5.34 -12.50 -21.43
N THR A 99 6.36 -12.91 -22.18
CA THR A 99 7.65 -13.36 -21.64
C THR A 99 8.31 -12.27 -20.82
N TYR A 100 8.31 -11.01 -21.30
CA TYR A 100 8.83 -9.89 -20.53
C TYR A 100 8.17 -9.76 -19.15
N LEU A 101 6.83 -9.78 -19.09
CA LEU A 101 6.11 -9.69 -17.82
C LEU A 101 6.42 -10.89 -16.92
N ALA A 102 6.34 -12.11 -17.46
CA ALA A 102 6.59 -13.34 -16.75
C ALA A 102 7.97 -13.35 -16.08
N THR A 103 9.02 -13.04 -16.85
CA THR A 103 10.41 -13.08 -16.37
C THR A 103 10.75 -11.95 -15.39
N ASN A 104 10.20 -10.75 -15.60
CA ASN A 104 10.66 -9.55 -14.86
C ASN A 104 9.75 -9.13 -13.68
N TYR A 105 8.47 -9.53 -13.69
CA TYR A 105 7.47 -9.02 -12.74
C TYR A 105 6.58 -10.07 -12.09
N LEU A 106 6.38 -11.24 -12.72
CA LEU A 106 5.39 -12.22 -12.26
C LEU A 106 5.97 -13.41 -11.50
N SER A 107 7.27 -13.42 -11.17
CA SER A 107 7.78 -14.39 -10.20
C SER A 107 7.23 -14.12 -8.80
N ASP A 108 7.01 -15.17 -8.01
CA ASP A 108 6.33 -15.08 -6.70
C ASP A 108 6.95 -14.02 -5.78
N GLU A 109 8.29 -14.01 -5.69
CA GLU A 109 9.03 -13.05 -4.88
C GLU A 109 8.93 -11.61 -5.41
N ARG A 110 8.70 -11.46 -6.71
CA ARG A 110 8.61 -10.16 -7.36
C ARG A 110 7.23 -9.56 -7.26
N VAL A 111 6.18 -10.38 -7.39
CA VAL A 111 4.77 -9.99 -7.21
C VAL A 111 4.56 -9.38 -5.83
N LYS A 112 5.13 -10.00 -4.78
CA LYS A 112 5.09 -9.49 -3.39
C LYS A 112 5.65 -8.07 -3.25
N LYS A 113 6.57 -7.64 -4.11
CA LYS A 113 7.16 -6.30 -4.05
C LYS A 113 6.28 -5.21 -4.64
N TRP A 114 5.41 -5.53 -5.60
CA TRP A 114 4.63 -4.51 -6.30
C TRP A 114 3.13 -4.61 -6.10
N ALA A 115 2.56 -5.79 -5.89
CA ALA A 115 1.12 -5.98 -5.85
C ALA A 115 0.50 -5.49 -4.52
N ALA A 116 -0.74 -4.99 -4.59
CA ALA A 116 -1.41 -4.38 -3.45
C ALA A 116 -1.75 -5.34 -2.28
N PRO A 117 -2.06 -6.64 -2.47
CA PRO A 117 -2.38 -7.54 -1.36
C PRO A 117 -1.20 -7.68 -0.38
N TYR A 118 0.03 -7.60 -0.89
CA TYR A 118 1.26 -7.76 -0.10
C TYR A 118 1.79 -6.45 0.50
N ARG A 119 1.06 -5.34 0.36
CA ARG A 119 1.42 -4.00 0.88
C ARG A 119 0.67 -3.62 2.15
N GLU A 120 0.09 -4.59 2.84
CA GLU A 120 -0.65 -4.34 4.08
C GLU A 120 0.25 -3.67 5.14
N GLY A 121 -0.26 -2.68 5.85
CA GLY A 121 0.50 -1.89 6.83
C GLY A 121 1.47 -0.85 6.25
N THR A 122 1.63 -0.78 4.92
CA THR A 122 2.53 0.21 4.30
C THR A 122 1.87 1.59 4.25
N VAL A 123 2.60 2.61 4.70
CA VAL A 123 2.13 4.02 4.63
C VAL A 123 2.42 4.68 3.26
N VAL A 124 3.07 3.96 2.35
CA VAL A 124 3.54 4.49 1.06
C VAL A 124 3.10 3.57 -0.08
N ASN A 125 2.20 4.05 -0.93
CA ASN A 125 1.75 3.32 -2.14
C ASN A 125 2.42 3.80 -3.43
N CYS A 126 2.84 5.05 -3.46
CA CYS A 126 3.45 5.70 -4.61
C CYS A 126 4.55 6.64 -4.14
N ASN A 127 5.52 6.89 -5.01
CA ASN A 127 6.53 7.90 -4.77
C ASN A 127 6.03 9.35 -5.00
N MET A 128 4.73 9.61 -4.82
CA MET A 128 4.15 10.93 -5.14
C MET A 128 4.74 12.07 -4.29
N GLY A 129 5.17 11.75 -3.06
CA GLY A 129 5.88 12.70 -2.19
C GLY A 129 7.22 13.11 -2.77
N LEU A 130 8.09 12.14 -3.11
CA LEU A 130 9.38 12.48 -3.71
C LEU A 130 9.21 13.02 -5.12
N GLU A 131 8.25 12.55 -5.92
CA GLU A 131 8.03 13.09 -7.27
C GLU A 131 7.58 14.55 -7.21
N ARG A 132 6.67 14.90 -6.29
CA ARG A 132 6.30 16.30 -6.07
C ARG A 132 7.49 17.13 -5.60
N PHE A 133 8.33 16.58 -4.73
CA PHE A 133 9.56 17.24 -4.31
C PHE A 133 10.55 17.40 -5.49
N HIS A 134 10.73 16.37 -6.32
CA HIS A 134 11.57 16.41 -7.52
C HIS A 134 11.07 17.43 -8.54
N LEU A 135 9.76 17.52 -8.76
CA LEU A 135 9.16 18.52 -9.63
C LEU A 135 9.38 19.92 -9.08
N LEU A 136 9.14 20.14 -7.79
CA LEU A 136 9.41 21.41 -7.14
C LEU A 136 10.90 21.79 -7.22
N LEU A 137 11.81 20.83 -7.02
CA LEU A 137 13.24 21.08 -7.15
C LEU A 137 13.62 21.42 -8.60
N LYS A 138 13.07 20.69 -9.58
CA LYS A 138 13.33 20.93 -11.01
C LYS A 138 12.77 22.26 -11.48
N ASP A 139 11.56 22.60 -11.10
CA ASP A 139 10.82 23.76 -11.61
C ASP A 139 11.19 25.04 -10.83
N ASP A 140 10.90 25.06 -9.53
CA ASP A 140 11.03 26.27 -8.70
C ASP A 140 12.49 26.64 -8.39
N TYR A 141 13.35 25.64 -8.17
CA TYR A 141 14.73 25.85 -7.70
C TYR A 141 15.75 25.78 -8.84
N LEU A 142 15.70 24.73 -9.64
CA LEU A 142 16.65 24.50 -10.74
C LEU A 142 16.20 25.17 -12.05
N ARG A 143 14.92 25.50 -12.20
CA ARG A 143 14.33 26.05 -13.44
C ARG A 143 14.72 25.24 -14.68
N PHE A 144 14.65 23.93 -14.55
CA PHE A 144 15.05 22.93 -15.55
C PHE A 144 16.52 23.02 -16.02
N ARG A 145 17.36 23.83 -15.36
CA ARG A 145 18.79 23.86 -15.64
C ARG A 145 19.45 22.65 -15.00
N GLN A 146 20.29 21.96 -15.77
CA GLN A 146 21.11 20.89 -15.25
C GLN A 146 22.15 21.49 -14.32
N ASN A 147 22.07 21.19 -13.02
CA ASN A 147 23.17 21.54 -12.13
C ASN A 147 24.24 20.45 -12.20
N LYS A 148 25.41 20.81 -12.72
CA LYS A 148 26.55 19.89 -12.83
C LYS A 148 27.40 19.88 -11.57
N ARG A 149 27.24 20.86 -10.68
CA ARG A 149 28.05 20.97 -9.46
C ARG A 149 27.25 20.54 -8.23
N LEU A 150 27.88 19.71 -7.40
CA LEU A 150 27.25 19.16 -6.20
C LEU A 150 27.10 20.20 -5.09
N ASP A 151 27.99 21.19 -5.01
CA ASP A 151 27.94 22.27 -4.01
C ASP A 151 26.72 23.17 -4.23
N GLU A 152 26.48 23.62 -5.45
CA GLU A 152 25.29 24.41 -5.77
C GLU A 152 23.99 23.64 -5.50
N LEU A 153 23.97 22.32 -5.76
CA LEU A 153 22.83 21.48 -5.41
C LEU A 153 22.64 21.41 -3.89
N ALA A 154 23.71 21.26 -3.11
CA ALA A 154 23.65 21.26 -1.65
C ALA A 154 23.09 22.60 -1.12
N ASP A 155 23.56 23.73 -1.65
CA ASP A 155 23.05 25.05 -1.30
C ASP A 155 21.56 25.21 -1.62
N LEU A 156 21.10 24.70 -2.77
CA LEU A 156 19.69 24.69 -3.12
C LEU A 156 18.85 23.83 -2.17
N LEU A 157 19.37 22.68 -1.74
CA LEU A 157 18.69 21.81 -0.77
C LEU A 157 18.60 22.47 0.62
N ILE A 158 19.65 23.17 1.06
CA ILE A 158 19.66 23.95 2.31
C ILE A 158 18.66 25.12 2.21
N LYS A 159 18.61 25.80 1.06
CA LYS A 159 17.63 26.85 0.81
C LYS A 159 16.20 26.29 0.86
N TYR A 160 15.96 25.17 0.19
CA TYR A 160 14.66 24.49 0.22
C TYR A 160 14.24 24.13 1.65
N SER A 161 15.12 23.56 2.47
CA SER A 161 14.78 23.18 3.84
C SER A 161 14.40 24.41 4.67
N THR A 162 15.10 25.52 4.48
CA THR A 162 14.80 26.80 5.13
C THR A 162 13.45 27.37 4.68
N ASP A 163 13.18 27.35 3.37
CA ASP A 163 11.93 27.86 2.79
C ASP A 163 10.73 26.96 3.15
N SER A 164 10.95 25.64 3.23
CA SER A 164 9.96 24.68 3.72
C SER A 164 9.64 24.97 5.19
N ALA A 165 10.65 25.16 6.05
CA ALA A 165 10.45 25.52 7.45
C ALA A 165 9.70 26.86 7.62
N ARG A 166 9.92 27.83 6.72
CA ARG A 166 9.13 29.08 6.69
C ARG A 166 7.68 28.83 6.30
N LYS A 167 7.42 27.99 5.29
CA LYS A 167 6.05 27.55 4.95
C LYS A 167 5.40 26.80 6.11
N ASP A 168 6.15 25.97 6.83
CA ASP A 168 5.70 25.26 8.02
C ASP A 168 5.33 26.24 9.15
N LYS A 169 6.08 27.33 9.33
CA LYS A 169 5.70 28.43 10.26
C LYS A 169 4.40 29.12 9.87
N HIS A 170 4.14 29.32 8.57
CA HIS A 170 2.82 29.78 8.10
C HIS A 170 1.72 28.75 8.37
N MET A 171 2.03 27.45 8.24
CA MET A 171 1.12 26.37 8.59
C MET A 171 0.87 26.29 10.11
N LEU A 172 1.88 26.58 10.95
CA LEU A 172 1.82 26.54 12.42
C LEU A 172 0.88 27.61 13.01
N ARG A 173 0.59 28.70 12.27
CA ARG A 173 -0.37 29.76 12.66
C ARG A 173 -1.85 29.32 12.61
N GLY A 174 -2.13 28.01 12.66
CA GLY A 174 -3.50 27.51 12.71
C GLY A 174 -4.25 27.52 11.38
N SER A 175 -3.64 27.95 10.27
CA SER A 175 -4.33 27.92 8.97
C SER A 175 -4.58 26.48 8.52
N THR A 176 -5.83 26.19 8.13
CA THR A 176 -6.19 24.94 7.43
C THR A 176 -5.80 25.02 5.94
N THR A 177 -5.56 26.22 5.42
CA THR A 177 -5.17 26.46 4.03
C THR A 177 -3.78 25.88 3.76
N GLY A 178 -3.70 24.93 2.81
CA GLY A 178 -2.47 24.21 2.47
C GLY A 178 -2.28 22.86 3.20
N ARG A 179 -3.08 22.55 4.23
CA ARG A 179 -3.02 21.27 4.96
C ARG A 179 -4.05 20.27 4.42
N TYR A 180 -3.82 19.73 3.23
CA TYR A 180 -4.75 18.81 2.55
C TYR A 180 -5.31 17.70 3.46
N ARG A 181 -4.46 17.01 4.23
CA ARG A 181 -4.91 15.93 5.14
C ARG A 181 -5.88 16.44 6.21
N LEU A 182 -5.61 17.60 6.80
CA LEU A 182 -6.47 18.21 7.82
C LEU A 182 -7.78 18.72 7.20
N GLN A 183 -7.73 19.31 6.01
CA GLN A 183 -8.92 19.75 5.27
C GLN A 183 -9.84 18.57 4.95
N VAL A 184 -9.30 17.47 4.43
CA VAL A 184 -10.07 16.26 4.13
C VAL A 184 -10.59 15.62 5.41
N SER A 185 -9.80 15.58 6.49
CA SER A 185 -10.27 15.10 7.79
C SER A 185 -11.44 15.94 8.32
N HIS A 186 -11.38 17.28 8.24
CA HIS A 186 -12.52 18.13 8.63
C HIS A 186 -13.75 17.91 7.75
N ALA A 187 -13.58 17.70 6.43
CA ALA A 187 -14.69 17.39 5.55
C ALA A 187 -15.33 16.02 5.90
N ASN A 188 -14.51 15.01 6.18
CA ASN A 188 -14.98 13.70 6.62
C ASN A 188 -15.68 13.79 7.98
N GLN A 189 -15.18 14.61 8.90
CA GLN A 189 -15.79 14.84 10.20
C GLN A 189 -17.18 15.47 10.07
N LYS A 190 -17.34 16.51 9.25
CA LYS A 190 -18.66 17.10 8.95
C LYS A 190 -19.62 16.09 8.31
N SER A 191 -19.09 15.23 7.45
CA SER A 191 -19.88 14.16 6.82
C SER A 191 -20.32 13.10 7.85
N ALA A 192 -19.45 12.79 8.82
CA ALA A 192 -19.75 11.89 9.93
C ALA A 192 -20.85 12.45 10.84
N GLU A 193 -20.81 13.73 11.21
CA GLU A 193 -21.88 14.40 11.96
C GLU A 193 -23.22 14.29 11.23
N LYS A 194 -23.23 14.60 9.93
CA LYS A 194 -24.43 14.46 9.10
C LYS A 194 -24.95 13.03 9.09
N LYS A 195 -24.07 12.03 8.96
CA LYS A 195 -24.47 10.62 9.00
C LYS A 195 -25.03 10.18 10.35
N LEU A 196 -24.47 10.66 11.45
CA LEU A 196 -25.04 10.41 12.79
C LEU A 196 -26.44 11.02 12.92
N HIS A 197 -26.65 12.25 12.42
CA HIS A 197 -27.97 12.87 12.40
C HIS A 197 -28.98 12.15 11.49
N GLU A 198 -28.53 11.55 10.39
CA GLU A 198 -29.34 10.76 9.45
C GLU A 198 -29.64 9.32 9.94
N GLY A 199 -29.33 8.99 11.19
CA GLY A 199 -29.60 7.67 11.79
C GLY A 199 -28.46 6.66 11.66
N GLY A 200 -27.24 7.12 11.36
CA GLY A 200 -26.02 6.33 11.54
C GLY A 200 -25.75 6.07 13.02
N ARG A 201 -25.11 4.94 13.34
CA ARG A 201 -24.85 4.52 14.72
C ARG A 201 -23.52 3.80 14.86
N VAL A 202 -22.97 3.84 16.07
CA VAL A 202 -21.76 3.11 16.46
C VAL A 202 -22.12 2.14 17.58
N GLU A 203 -21.79 0.87 17.40
CA GLU A 203 -22.04 -0.20 18.36
C GLU A 203 -20.70 -0.72 18.88
N LYS A 204 -20.50 -0.69 20.20
CA LYS A 204 -19.29 -1.24 20.83
C LYS A 204 -19.37 -2.77 20.86
N GLN A 205 -18.32 -3.44 20.41
CA GLN A 205 -18.18 -4.89 20.49
C GLN A 205 -17.49 -5.32 21.79
N THR A 206 -17.67 -6.59 22.16
CA THR A 206 -17.08 -7.21 23.36
C THR A 206 -15.55 -7.23 23.35
N ASN A 207 -14.94 -7.26 22.15
CA ASN A 207 -13.48 -7.26 21.96
C ASN A 207 -12.85 -5.85 22.00
N GLY A 208 -13.60 -4.80 22.34
CA GLY A 208 -13.11 -3.42 22.35
C GLY A 208 -13.06 -2.73 20.99
N SER A 209 -13.45 -3.40 19.90
CA SER A 209 -13.68 -2.79 18.59
C SER A 209 -15.09 -2.19 18.48
N PHE A 210 -15.35 -1.45 17.39
CA PHE A 210 -16.62 -0.80 17.15
C PHE A 210 -17.16 -1.17 15.77
N THR A 211 -18.44 -1.49 15.69
CA THR A 211 -19.18 -1.60 14.42
C THR A 211 -19.83 -0.27 14.11
N VAL A 212 -19.50 0.33 12.96
CA VAL A 212 -20.05 1.61 12.54
C VAL A 212 -20.98 1.43 11.35
N PHE A 213 -22.20 1.93 11.48
CA PHE A 213 -23.21 1.96 10.43
C PHE A 213 -23.42 3.41 9.97
N SER A 214 -23.05 3.73 8.73
CA SER A 214 -23.23 5.07 8.14
C SER A 214 -24.70 5.42 7.84
N SER A 215 -25.58 4.43 7.79
CA SER A 215 -27.04 4.56 7.69
C SER A 215 -27.70 3.27 8.18
N ALA A 216 -29.02 3.30 8.39
CA ALA A 216 -29.79 2.12 8.80
C ALA A 216 -29.64 0.91 7.85
N THR A 217 -29.35 1.15 6.57
CA THR A 217 -29.19 0.12 5.52
C THR A 217 -27.73 -0.13 5.14
N SER A 218 -26.77 0.55 5.76
CA SER A 218 -25.37 0.39 5.41
C SER A 218 -24.77 -0.89 5.97
N ILE A 219 -23.79 -1.46 5.25
CA ILE A 219 -22.96 -2.55 5.77
C ILE A 219 -22.12 -1.99 6.92
N GLY A 220 -22.15 -2.68 8.07
CA GLY A 220 -21.35 -2.33 9.24
C GLY A 220 -19.85 -2.40 8.96
N ARG A 221 -19.11 -1.41 9.45
CA ARG A 221 -17.66 -1.31 9.28
C ARG A 221 -16.95 -1.45 10.61
N ASN A 222 -15.92 -2.29 10.68
CA ASN A 222 -15.16 -2.46 11.90
C ASN A 222 -14.14 -1.32 12.07
N VAL A 223 -14.12 -0.73 13.26
CA VAL A 223 -13.14 0.26 13.69
C VAL A 223 -12.45 -0.26 14.95
N THR A 224 -11.13 -0.38 14.90
CA THR A 224 -10.29 -0.79 16.02
C THR A 224 -9.46 0.38 16.56
N PHE A 225 -9.18 0.36 17.86
CA PHE A 225 -8.35 1.37 18.52
C PHE A 225 -7.00 0.80 18.93
N PHE A 226 -6.00 1.67 18.94
CA PHE A 226 -4.67 1.40 19.47
C PHE A 226 -4.40 2.37 20.62
N GLU A 227 -3.84 1.88 21.72
CA GLU A 227 -3.69 2.64 22.98
C GLU A 227 -2.70 3.81 22.89
N LEU A 228 -1.79 3.80 21.92
CA LEU A 228 -0.68 4.73 21.85
C LEU A 228 -0.75 5.61 20.59
N CYS A 229 -0.90 6.92 20.80
CA CYS A 229 -0.65 7.91 19.75
C CYS A 229 0.15 9.09 20.28
N THR A 230 1.43 9.10 19.92
CA THR A 230 2.39 10.16 20.21
C THR A 230 2.37 11.28 19.16
N CYS A 231 1.35 11.32 18.29
CA CYS A 231 1.27 12.33 17.26
C CYS A 231 1.06 13.72 17.86
N ALA A 232 1.85 14.67 17.36
CA ALA A 232 1.63 16.09 17.62
C ALA A 232 0.16 16.45 17.35
N GLU A 233 -0.41 17.31 18.21
CA GLU A 233 -1.80 17.83 18.13
C GLU A 233 -2.20 18.30 16.72
N GLN A 234 -1.20 18.76 15.95
CA GLN A 234 -1.36 19.28 14.60
C GLN A 234 -1.80 18.25 13.56
N ASN A 235 -1.62 16.95 13.85
CA ASN A 235 -2.02 15.83 12.99
C ASN A 235 -3.35 15.20 13.42
N ARG A 236 -3.92 15.65 14.53
CA ARG A 236 -5.24 15.23 15.00
C ARG A 236 -6.32 16.11 14.36
N CYS A 237 -7.51 15.55 14.15
CA CYS A 237 -8.66 16.35 13.77
C CYS A 237 -8.93 17.39 14.86
N ARG A 238 -9.08 18.67 14.49
CA ARG A 238 -9.30 19.72 15.49
C ARG A 238 -10.71 19.74 16.06
N LEU A 239 -11.65 19.08 15.40
CA LEU A 239 -13.07 19.08 15.76
C LEU A 239 -13.40 17.93 16.72
N CYS A 240 -12.82 16.74 16.51
CA CYS A 240 -13.13 15.54 17.30
C CYS A 240 -11.89 14.78 17.80
N ARG A 241 -10.69 15.36 17.68
CA ARG A 241 -9.39 14.76 18.10
C ARG A 241 -9.00 13.42 17.47
N ALA A 242 -9.80 12.90 16.52
CA ALA A 242 -9.51 11.66 15.81
C ALA A 242 -8.13 11.72 15.12
N CYS A 243 -7.37 10.63 15.23
CA CYS A 243 -6.08 10.47 14.57
C CYS A 243 -6.09 9.17 13.77
N HIS A 244 -5.42 9.16 12.62
CA HIS A 244 -5.29 7.93 11.84
C HIS A 244 -4.33 6.93 12.50
N HIS A 245 -3.47 7.38 13.41
CA HIS A 245 -2.45 6.53 14.03
C HIS A 245 -2.94 5.76 15.26
N ASN A 246 -4.07 6.15 15.90
CA ASN A 246 -4.67 5.40 17.01
C ASN A 246 -5.92 4.62 16.61
N MET A 247 -6.31 4.63 15.34
CA MET A 247 -7.55 3.99 14.88
C MET A 247 -7.38 3.38 13.49
N SER A 248 -7.85 2.15 13.30
CA SER A 248 -7.94 1.51 12.00
C SER A 248 -9.41 1.26 11.63
N CYS A 249 -9.70 1.22 10.32
CA CYS A 249 -11.02 0.94 9.80
C CYS A 249 -10.91 0.07 8.53
N ASP A 250 -11.80 -0.89 8.39
CA ASP A 250 -11.86 -1.81 7.23
C ASP A 250 -12.46 -1.18 5.94
N CYS A 251 -12.82 0.10 5.96
CA CYS A 251 -13.50 0.73 4.83
C CYS A 251 -12.54 1.00 3.64
N SER A 252 -13.07 0.94 2.42
CA SER A 252 -12.28 1.20 1.20
C SER A 252 -11.73 2.63 1.10
N ASN A 253 -12.31 3.56 1.87
CA ASN A 253 -11.98 4.98 1.85
C ASN A 253 -10.87 5.37 2.84
N VAL A 254 -10.19 4.42 3.48
CA VAL A 254 -9.02 4.74 4.30
C VAL A 254 -7.89 5.25 3.40
N LYS A 255 -7.59 6.54 3.51
CA LYS A 255 -6.41 7.17 2.90
C LYS A 255 -5.31 7.26 3.95
N ALA A 256 -4.07 6.96 3.57
CA ALA A 256 -2.92 7.01 4.47
C ALA A 256 -2.81 8.38 5.16
N GLY A 257 -2.91 8.38 6.50
CA GLY A 257 -2.81 9.58 7.32
C GLY A 257 -4.06 10.48 7.33
N VAL A 258 -5.22 9.99 6.89
CA VAL A 258 -6.50 10.72 6.94
C VAL A 258 -7.59 9.84 7.55
N PRO A 259 -8.13 10.20 8.73
CA PRO A 259 -9.28 9.51 9.32
C PRO A 259 -10.48 9.49 8.36
N CYS A 260 -11.11 8.32 8.20
CA CYS A 260 -12.32 8.17 7.39
C CYS A 260 -13.57 8.62 8.18
N ILE A 261 -14.74 8.66 7.51
CA ILE A 261 -16.00 9.02 8.15
C ILE A 261 -16.34 8.11 9.34
N HIS A 262 -16.04 6.81 9.27
CA HIS A 262 -16.35 5.86 10.34
C HIS A 262 -15.51 6.13 11.59
N ILE A 263 -14.20 6.38 11.40
CA ILE A 263 -13.30 6.80 12.49
C ILE A 263 -13.81 8.08 13.15
N HIS A 264 -14.29 9.05 12.35
CA HIS A 264 -14.89 10.26 12.89
C HIS A 264 -16.19 10.00 13.66
N MET A 265 -17.10 9.16 13.16
CA MET A 265 -18.34 8.80 13.86
C MET A 265 -18.04 8.18 15.23
N THR A 266 -17.09 7.26 15.29
CA THR A 266 -16.66 6.62 16.55
C THR A 266 -16.02 7.63 17.50
N ALA A 267 -15.15 8.52 17.00
CA ALA A 267 -14.54 9.58 17.81
C ALA A 267 -15.55 10.59 18.37
N ILE A 268 -16.62 10.89 17.62
CA ILE A 268 -17.70 11.78 18.05
C ILE A 268 -18.55 11.12 19.15
N GLN A 269 -18.92 9.85 19.00
CA GLN A 269 -19.75 9.15 19.98
C GLN A 269 -18.97 8.66 21.21
N HIS A 270 -17.65 8.43 21.08
CA HIS A 270 -16.80 7.91 22.15
C HIS A 270 -15.55 8.79 22.37
N PRO A 271 -15.71 10.07 22.78
CA PRO A 271 -14.60 11.01 22.91
C PRO A 271 -13.59 10.62 24.01
N TYR A 272 -14.01 9.84 25.01
CA TYR A 272 -13.14 9.36 26.09
C TYR A 272 -11.96 8.51 25.59
N LEU A 273 -12.09 7.87 24.42
CA LEU A 273 -11.02 7.07 23.81
C LEU A 273 -9.82 7.91 23.32
N LEU A 274 -9.98 9.24 23.27
CA LEU A 274 -8.98 10.17 22.73
C LEU A 274 -8.33 11.04 23.80
N ASN A 275 -8.79 10.91 25.05
CA ASN A 275 -8.32 11.65 26.22
C ASN A 275 -7.54 10.73 27.16
N SER A 276 -6.41 10.19 26.69
CA SER A 276 -5.39 9.58 27.54
C SER A 276 -4.25 10.58 27.77
N THR A 277 -4.52 11.62 28.54
CA THR A 277 -3.50 12.21 29.41
C THR A 277 -3.62 11.45 30.73
N GLY A 278 -2.57 10.77 31.15
CA GLY A 278 -2.59 9.87 32.30
C GLY A 278 -3.28 10.47 33.52
N ALA A 279 -4.32 9.80 33.97
CA ALA A 279 -4.84 9.89 35.33
C ALA A 279 -5.29 8.47 35.68
N GLN A 280 -4.52 7.81 36.55
CA GLN A 280 -5.05 6.74 37.37
C GLN A 280 -6.18 7.34 38.21
N GLU A 281 -7.36 6.74 38.18
CA GLU A 281 -8.23 6.74 39.35
C GLU A 281 -8.79 5.32 39.54
N ASP A 282 -8.45 4.80 40.70
CA ASP A 282 -8.90 3.54 41.27
C ASP A 282 -10.42 3.50 41.51
N ALA A 283 -10.92 2.27 41.48
CA ALA A 283 -12.00 1.73 42.30
C ALA A 283 -13.28 2.57 42.52
N GLN A 284 -14.40 2.03 42.02
CA GLN A 284 -15.47 1.53 42.90
C GLN A 284 -16.51 0.72 42.12
N GLN A 285 -16.54 -0.60 42.38
CA GLN A 285 -17.71 -1.45 42.17
C GLN A 285 -18.83 -1.05 43.14
N PRO A 286 -20.11 -1.24 42.75
CA PRO A 286 -21.15 -1.57 43.70
C PRO A 286 -21.46 -3.07 43.66
N THR A 287 -21.43 -3.64 44.85
CA THR A 287 -21.71 -5.01 45.27
C THR A 287 -23.19 -5.43 45.15
N ALA A 288 -23.40 -6.70 44.73
CA ALA A 288 -24.40 -7.74 45.14
C ALA A 288 -25.90 -7.35 45.32
N VAL A 289 -26.91 -8.22 45.14
CA VAL A 289 -27.14 -9.59 45.67
C VAL A 289 -28.26 -10.33 44.84
N PRO A 290 -28.73 -11.57 45.12
CA PRO A 290 -28.53 -12.74 44.26
C PRO A 290 -29.84 -13.52 43.90
N ALA A 291 -29.66 -14.78 43.45
CA ALA A 291 -30.62 -15.89 43.28
C ALA A 291 -31.19 -16.04 41.86
N ARG A 292 -31.30 -17.23 41.25
CA ARG A 292 -31.42 -18.59 41.80
C ARG A 292 -31.04 -19.61 40.72
N THR A 293 -30.39 -20.68 41.15
CA THR A 293 -29.96 -21.86 40.38
C THR A 293 -31.16 -22.68 39.90
N ARG A 294 -31.07 -23.27 38.69
CA ARG A 294 -31.63 -24.60 38.42
C ARG A 294 -30.85 -25.30 37.29
N SER A 295 -30.20 -26.37 37.68
CA SER A 295 -29.48 -27.36 36.88
C SER A 295 -30.40 -28.11 35.92
N GLN A 296 -29.88 -28.55 34.78
CA GLN A 296 -30.06 -29.92 34.27
C GLN A 296 -29.09 -30.20 33.12
N GLU A 297 -28.23 -31.20 33.33
CA GLU A 297 -27.49 -31.97 32.34
C GLU A 297 -28.45 -32.87 31.55
N VAL A 298 -28.19 -33.10 30.26
CA VAL A 298 -28.32 -34.42 29.60
C VAL A 298 -27.27 -34.51 28.47
N GLU A 299 -26.60 -35.65 28.47
CA GLU A 299 -25.55 -36.21 27.60
C GLU A 299 -25.99 -36.66 26.19
N GLU A 300 -24.97 -36.82 25.32
CA GLU A 300 -24.78 -37.85 24.27
C GLU A 300 -25.76 -37.93 23.06
N THR A 301 -25.44 -38.36 21.83
CA THR A 301 -24.26 -38.89 21.11
C THR A 301 -24.54 -38.88 19.58
N ALA A 302 -23.49 -39.17 18.80
CA ALA A 302 -23.47 -39.87 17.49
C ALA A 302 -23.27 -39.06 16.18
N ASP A 303 -22.00 -39.02 15.77
CA ASP A 303 -21.41 -39.53 14.51
C ASP A 303 -22.16 -39.41 13.17
N SER A 304 -21.46 -38.84 12.17
CA SER A 304 -21.12 -39.52 10.90
C SER A 304 -20.42 -38.57 9.89
N GLU A 305 -19.15 -38.89 9.63
CA GLU A 305 -18.44 -38.99 8.34
C GLU A 305 -18.28 -37.80 7.36
N CYS A 306 -17.00 -37.41 7.21
CA CYS A 306 -16.19 -37.50 5.99
C CYS A 306 -16.68 -36.80 4.69
N LEU A 307 -15.92 -35.78 4.26
CA LEU A 307 -15.46 -35.65 2.87
C LEU A 307 -14.27 -34.67 2.79
N THR A 308 -13.07 -35.20 3.02
CA THR A 308 -11.84 -34.61 2.50
C THR A 308 -11.74 -34.94 1.00
N GLN A 309 -11.79 -33.94 0.12
CA GLN A 309 -11.31 -34.11 -1.25
C GLN A 309 -10.28 -33.04 -1.65
N LYS A 310 -9.09 -33.59 -1.88
CA LYS A 310 -7.84 -33.01 -2.37
C LYS A 310 -8.01 -32.36 -3.75
N HIS A 311 -7.85 -31.04 -3.85
CA HIS A 311 -7.60 -30.34 -5.13
C HIS A 311 -6.57 -29.22 -4.99
N GLY A 312 -5.43 -29.53 -4.35
CA GLY A 312 -4.35 -28.54 -4.12
C GLY A 312 -2.96 -28.94 -4.64
N VAL A 313 -2.77 -30.14 -5.21
CA VAL A 313 -1.41 -30.67 -5.46
C VAL A 313 -1.06 -30.79 -6.96
N ASN A 314 -2.04 -30.75 -7.87
CA ASN A 314 -1.78 -30.90 -9.31
C ASN A 314 -1.61 -29.59 -10.10
N PHE A 315 -1.73 -28.42 -9.46
CA PHE A 315 -1.66 -27.12 -10.16
C PHE A 315 -0.25 -26.53 -10.19
N GLU A 316 0.48 -26.59 -9.07
CA GLU A 316 1.89 -26.15 -9.01
C GLU A 316 2.79 -26.99 -9.92
N GLU A 317 2.57 -28.31 -9.97
CA GLU A 317 3.36 -29.20 -10.85
C GLU A 317 3.08 -28.92 -12.34
N ASN A 318 1.83 -28.59 -12.73
CA ASN A 318 1.51 -28.27 -14.12
C ASN A 318 2.05 -26.90 -14.56
N LEU A 319 2.02 -25.90 -13.68
CA LEU A 319 2.55 -24.57 -13.97
C LEU A 319 4.09 -24.59 -14.06
N LEU A 320 4.76 -25.31 -13.15
CA LEU A 320 6.20 -25.51 -13.18
C LEU A 320 6.64 -26.32 -14.40
N LYS A 321 5.85 -27.32 -14.82
CA LYS A 321 6.11 -28.10 -16.03
C LYS A 321 5.95 -27.26 -17.30
N GLN A 322 4.90 -26.45 -17.41
CA GLN A 322 4.70 -25.55 -18.54
C GLN A 322 5.80 -24.47 -18.62
N LEU A 323 6.28 -23.97 -17.48
CA LEU A 323 7.40 -23.03 -17.42
C LEU A 323 8.76 -23.69 -17.70
N ALA A 324 8.93 -24.97 -17.33
CA ALA A 324 10.13 -25.75 -17.64
C ALA A 324 10.19 -26.12 -19.14
N ASP A 325 9.08 -26.53 -19.72
CA ASP A 325 8.96 -26.85 -21.15
C ASP A 325 9.22 -25.59 -22.01
N ALA A 326 8.73 -24.43 -21.58
CA ALA A 326 9.04 -23.14 -22.22
C ALA A 326 10.53 -22.74 -22.10
N LYS A 327 11.22 -23.19 -21.04
CA LYS A 327 12.64 -22.93 -20.80
C LYS A 327 13.55 -23.87 -21.60
N GLU A 328 13.12 -25.10 -21.85
CA GLU A 328 13.87 -26.08 -22.64
C GLU A 328 13.86 -25.73 -24.14
N VAL A 329 12.71 -25.29 -24.66
CA VAL A 329 12.59 -24.77 -26.04
C VAL A 329 13.47 -23.55 -26.30
N LEU A 330 13.74 -22.73 -25.27
CA LEU A 330 14.62 -21.56 -25.36
C LEU A 330 16.12 -21.91 -25.31
N LEU A 331 16.49 -23.10 -24.83
CA LEU A 331 17.88 -23.55 -24.77
C LEU A 331 18.33 -24.30 -26.03
N THR A 332 17.40 -24.79 -26.85
CA THR A 332 17.71 -25.55 -28.07
C THR A 332 17.82 -24.71 -29.34
N ASP A 333 17.21 -23.52 -29.39
CA ASP A 333 17.04 -22.76 -30.65
C ASP A 333 17.62 -21.33 -30.71
N PHE A 334 18.64 -20.99 -29.91
CA PHE A 334 19.35 -19.71 -30.07
C PHE A 334 20.81 -19.88 -30.55
N PRO A 335 21.16 -19.49 -31.79
CA PRO A 335 22.54 -19.35 -32.20
C PRO A 335 23.20 -18.17 -31.47
N ARG A 336 24.37 -18.45 -30.90
CA ARG A 336 25.27 -17.49 -30.24
C ARG A 336 25.65 -16.36 -31.21
N ASN A 337 25.04 -15.19 -31.10
CA ASN A 337 25.56 -13.95 -31.71
C ASN A 337 25.01 -12.70 -31.00
N CYS A 338 25.49 -12.41 -29.78
CA CYS A 338 25.31 -11.10 -29.12
C CYS A 338 26.61 -10.51 -28.57
N ALA A 339 27.78 -10.99 -29.02
CA ALA A 339 29.09 -10.46 -28.61
C ALA A 339 29.72 -9.49 -29.64
N ALA A 340 29.05 -9.17 -30.74
CA ALA A 340 29.64 -8.40 -31.85
C ALA A 340 29.26 -6.90 -31.88
N GLU A 341 28.20 -6.45 -31.19
CA GLU A 341 27.74 -5.05 -31.31
C GLU A 341 28.37 -4.07 -30.31
N GLU A 342 29.13 -4.56 -29.31
CA GLU A 342 29.79 -3.68 -28.33
C GLU A 342 31.18 -3.18 -28.78
N LYS A 343 31.69 -3.67 -29.92
CA LYS A 343 33.01 -3.29 -30.45
C LYS A 343 32.99 -2.23 -31.56
N SER A 344 31.84 -1.94 -32.20
CA SER A 344 31.79 -0.94 -33.29
C SER A 344 31.45 0.49 -32.86
N ARG A 345 31.17 0.72 -31.56
CA ARG A 345 30.84 2.07 -31.04
C ARG A 345 32.00 2.85 -30.42
N ARG A 346 33.22 2.30 -30.40
CA ARG A 346 34.41 2.99 -29.81
C ARG A 346 35.39 3.59 -30.82
N ASP A 347 35.23 3.33 -32.12
CA ASP A 347 36.18 3.81 -33.13
C ASP A 347 35.48 4.69 -34.17
N HIS A 348 35.21 5.96 -33.82
CA HIS A 348 35.17 7.05 -34.80
C HIS A 348 35.49 8.38 -34.10
N PRO A 349 36.63 9.02 -34.42
CA PRO A 349 36.95 10.38 -34.01
C PRO A 349 36.39 11.39 -35.02
N GLU A 350 35.75 12.44 -34.53
CA GLU A 350 35.90 13.85 -34.97
C GLU A 350 35.16 14.78 -34.00
#